data_AF-A0A941RAF4-F1
#
_entry.id   AF-A0A941RAF4-F1
#
_cell.length_a   1.000
_cell.length_b   1.000
_cell.length_c   1.000
_cell.angle_alpha   90.00
_cell.angle_beta   90.00
_cell.angle_gamma   90.00
#
_symmetry.space_group_name_H-M   'P 1'
#
loop_
_entity.id
_entity.type
_entity.pdbx_description
1 polymer ?
#
loop_
_entity_poly.entity_id
_entity_poly.type
_entity_poly.pdbx_seq_one_letter_code
_entity_poly.pdbx_strand_id
1 'polypeptide(L)'
;MRQAASQGNLFEDEAWRETFQLMPKLPYNFSYRFADVDGRESELQVLDWETGQLFWNCLKSTSNSETAALEKVRQKYLHEFSGRDLHFFLGTLKQFHGFSPNPWVIIGVFPIPHEDQMDLL
;
A
#
# COMPACT_ATOMS: atom_id res chain seq x y z
N MET A 1 23.06 49.00 -14.55
CA MET A 1 21.90 48.22 -15.03
C MET A 1 22.17 46.76 -14.74
N ARG A 2 21.52 46.17 -13.73
CA ARG A 2 21.58 44.71 -13.51
C ARG A 2 20.64 44.07 -14.52
N GLN A 3 21.17 43.33 -15.49
CA GLN A 3 20.38 42.44 -16.33
C GLN A 3 19.67 41.47 -15.39
N ALA A 4 18.34 41.63 -15.27
CA ALA A 4 17.49 40.60 -14.73
C ALA A 4 17.69 39.38 -15.61
N ALA A 5 18.23 38.30 -15.03
CA ALA A 5 18.28 37.02 -15.69
C ALA A 5 16.85 36.72 -16.18
N SER A 6 16.67 36.58 -17.49
CA SER A 6 15.44 36.04 -18.05
C SER A 6 15.37 34.58 -17.60
N GLN A 7 14.85 34.37 -16.39
CA GLN A 7 14.55 33.04 -15.89
C GLN A 7 13.41 32.54 -16.77
N GLY A 8 13.76 31.73 -17.76
CA GLY A 8 12.78 31.01 -18.57
C GLY A 8 11.85 30.25 -17.64
N ASN A 9 10.55 30.26 -17.96
CA ASN A 9 9.54 29.61 -17.16
C ASN A 9 9.83 28.11 -17.07
N LEU A 10 10.22 27.64 -15.88
CA LEU A 10 10.65 26.25 -15.65
C LEU A 10 9.53 25.22 -15.83
N PHE A 11 8.27 25.68 -15.94
CA PHE A 11 7.07 24.86 -15.95
C PHE A 11 6.16 25.11 -17.16
N GLU A 12 6.67 25.70 -18.25
CA GLU A 12 5.87 26.00 -19.44
C GLU A 12 5.49 24.76 -20.28
N ASP A 13 6.14 23.62 -20.07
CA ASP A 13 5.78 22.37 -20.73
C ASP A 13 4.77 21.57 -19.90
N GLU A 14 3.48 21.82 -20.13
CA GLU A 14 2.38 20.95 -19.69
C GLU A 14 2.39 19.56 -20.36
N ALA A 15 3.47 19.16 -21.04
CA ALA A 15 3.66 17.84 -21.64
C ALA A 15 3.49 16.69 -20.63
N TRP A 16 3.71 16.95 -19.33
CA TRP A 16 3.42 16.00 -18.26
C TRP A 16 1.92 15.65 -18.15
N ARG A 17 1.01 16.55 -18.57
CA ARG A 17 -0.44 16.31 -18.56
C ARG A 17 -0.88 15.31 -19.62
N GLU A 18 -0.18 15.24 -20.75
CA GLU A 18 -0.48 14.28 -21.84
C GLU A 18 -0.09 12.85 -21.45
N THR A 19 0.93 12.70 -20.60
CA THR A 19 1.41 11.41 -20.11
C THR A 19 0.84 11.01 -18.75
N PHE A 20 0.16 11.93 -18.04
CA PHE A 20 -0.55 11.64 -16.79
C PHE A 20 -1.84 10.86 -17.07
N GLN A 21 -1.71 9.57 -17.43
CA GLN A 21 -2.83 8.65 -17.34
C GLN A 21 -3.19 8.50 -15.85
N LEU A 22 -4.23 9.22 -15.42
CA LEU A 22 -4.79 9.12 -14.08
C LEU A 22 -5.12 7.66 -13.81
N MET A 23 -4.38 7.04 -12.90
CA MET A 23 -4.68 5.69 -12.45
C MET A 23 -6.10 5.68 -11.86
N PRO A 24 -6.98 4.77 -12.29
CA PRO A 24 -8.33 4.71 -11.78
C PRO A 24 -8.30 4.51 -10.26
N LYS A 25 -9.21 5.21 -9.57
CA LYS A 25 -9.36 5.07 -8.13
C LYS A 25 -9.71 3.62 -7.79
N LEU A 26 -9.01 3.04 -6.82
CA LEU A 26 -9.31 1.72 -6.32
C LEU A 26 -10.73 1.69 -5.72
N PRO A 27 -11.62 0.77 -6.14
CA PRO A 27 -13.00 0.72 -5.65
C PRO A 27 -13.13 0.08 -4.26
N TYR A 28 -12.03 -0.41 -3.68
CA TYR A 28 -11.99 -1.15 -2.43
C TYR A 28 -11.00 -0.53 -1.45
N ASN A 29 -11.28 -0.67 -0.15
CA ASN A 29 -10.31 -0.44 0.92
C ASN A 29 -9.91 -1.79 1.49
N PHE A 30 -8.61 -2.02 1.67
CA PHE A 30 -8.08 -3.23 2.29
C PHE A 30 -7.68 -2.93 3.72
N SER A 31 -7.95 -3.85 4.64
CA SER A 31 -7.62 -3.73 6.06
C SER A 31 -7.14 -5.07 6.61
N TYR A 32 -6.27 -5.02 7.62
CA TYR A 32 -5.98 -6.17 8.48
C TYR A 32 -6.70 -6.03 9.81
N ARG A 33 -7.27 -7.13 10.29
CA ARG A 33 -7.75 -7.27 11.67
C ARG A 33 -6.86 -8.28 12.39
N PHE A 34 -6.28 -7.86 13.51
CA PHE A 34 -5.37 -8.68 14.30
C PHE A 34 -5.53 -8.35 15.79
N ALA A 35 -5.09 -9.27 16.64
CA ALA A 35 -5.02 -9.08 18.09
C ALA A 35 -3.56 -8.86 18.51
N ASP A 36 -3.34 -7.99 19.50
CA ASP A 36 -2.03 -7.84 20.14
C ASP A 36 -1.79 -8.91 21.21
N VAL A 37 -0.62 -8.84 21.86
CA VAL A 37 -0.21 -9.78 22.92
C VAL A 37 -1.12 -9.76 24.15
N ASP A 38 -1.86 -8.66 24.36
CA ASP A 38 -2.83 -8.50 25.44
C ASP A 38 -4.25 -8.90 25.00
N GLY A 39 -4.42 -9.38 23.76
CA GLY A 39 -5.69 -9.81 23.18
C GLY A 39 -6.58 -8.68 22.67
N ARG A 40 -6.07 -7.44 22.57
CA ARG A 40 -6.83 -6.31 22.03
C ARG A 40 -6.88 -6.41 20.51
N GLU A 41 -8.10 -6.51 19.99
CA GLU A 41 -8.33 -6.48 18.55
C GLU A 41 -8.22 -5.06 17.99
N SER A 42 -7.52 -4.93 16.88
CA SER A 42 -7.41 -3.71 16.10
C SER A 42 -7.65 -4.00 14.62
N GLU A 43 -8.32 -3.08 13.94
CA GLU A 43 -8.47 -3.10 12.49
C GLU A 43 -7.79 -1.87 11.90
N LEU A 44 -6.77 -2.08 11.06
CA LEU A 44 -6.00 -1.02 10.43
C LEU A 44 -6.11 -1.12 8.90
N GLN A 45 -6.40 0.01 8.26
CA GLN A 45 -6.44 0.11 6.81
C GLN A 45 -5.02 0.08 6.21
N VAL A 46 -4.87 -0.63 5.10
CA VAL A 46 -3.68 -0.65 4.25
C VAL A 46 -3.76 0.48 3.23
N LEU A 47 -2.82 1.42 3.32
CA LEU A 47 -2.65 2.53 2.38
C LEU A 47 -1.46 2.34 1.44
N ASP A 48 -0.80 1.20 1.54
CA ASP A 48 0.23 0.79 0.61
C ASP A 48 -0.36 0.66 -0.81
N TRP A 49 0.25 1.37 -1.75
CA TRP A 49 -0.16 1.40 -3.15
C TRP A 49 -0.03 0.00 -3.80
N GLU A 50 0.87 -0.84 -3.29
CA GLU A 50 1.15 -2.17 -3.84
C GLU A 50 -0.07 -3.09 -3.80
N THR A 51 -0.92 -3.00 -2.76
CA THR A 51 -2.14 -3.80 -2.67
C THR A 51 -3.15 -3.39 -3.75
N GLY A 52 -3.25 -2.09 -4.03
CA GLY A 52 -4.07 -1.58 -5.12
C GLY A 52 -3.56 -2.01 -6.50
N GLN A 53 -2.24 -1.94 -6.72
CA GLN A 53 -1.64 -2.43 -7.96
C GLN A 53 -1.89 -3.94 -8.14
N LEU A 54 -1.74 -4.73 -7.07
CA LEU A 54 -2.02 -6.16 -7.11
C LEU A 54 -3.47 -6.43 -7.53
N PHE A 55 -4.44 -5.72 -6.95
CA PHE A 55 -5.85 -5.86 -7.33
C PHE A 55 -6.06 -5.62 -8.83
N TRP A 56 -5.53 -4.54 -9.38
CA TRP A 56 -5.66 -4.24 -10.82
C TRP A 56 -5.01 -5.31 -11.71
N ASN A 57 -3.86 -5.83 -11.29
CA ASN A 57 -3.20 -6.94 -11.99
C ASN A 57 -4.04 -8.22 -11.93
N CYS A 58 -4.62 -8.53 -10.78
CA CYS A 58 -5.52 -9.65 -10.60
C CYS A 58 -6.78 -9.49 -11.47
N LEU A 59 -7.39 -8.31 -11.50
CA LEU A 59 -8.58 -8.00 -12.31
C LEU A 59 -8.33 -8.23 -13.80
N LYS A 60 -7.19 -7.76 -14.31
CA LYS A 60 -6.77 -8.02 -15.70
C LYS A 60 -6.58 -9.53 -15.95
N SER A 61 -6.01 -10.26 -14.98
CA SER A 61 -5.76 -11.71 -15.10
C SER A 61 -7.00 -12.60 -14.96
N THR A 62 -8.12 -12.07 -14.46
CA THR A 62 -9.37 -12.81 -14.21
C THR A 62 -10.50 -12.39 -15.16
N SER A 63 -10.15 -11.89 -16.35
CA SER A 63 -11.11 -11.40 -17.34
C SER A 63 -12.10 -10.37 -16.77
N ASN A 64 -11.62 -9.45 -15.95
CA ASN A 64 -12.40 -8.42 -15.25
C ASN A 64 -13.44 -8.94 -14.26
N SER A 65 -13.30 -10.17 -13.76
CA SER A 65 -14.10 -10.65 -12.63
C SER A 65 -13.52 -10.11 -11.32
N GLU A 66 -14.25 -9.18 -10.69
CA GLU A 66 -13.86 -8.56 -9.42
C GLU A 66 -13.77 -9.57 -8.29
N THR A 67 -14.75 -10.48 -8.16
CA THR A 67 -14.75 -11.52 -7.12
C THR A 67 -13.51 -12.42 -7.20
N ALA A 68 -13.14 -12.83 -8.41
CA ALA A 68 -11.94 -13.65 -8.60
C ALA A 68 -10.65 -12.85 -8.34
N ALA A 69 -10.64 -11.54 -8.64
CA ALA A 69 -9.51 -10.67 -8.34
C ALA A 69 -9.30 -10.48 -6.84
N LEU A 70 -10.39 -10.22 -6.10
CA LEU A 70 -10.38 -10.11 -4.64
C LEU A 70 -9.90 -11.40 -3.98
N GLU A 71 -10.34 -12.57 -4.47
CA GLU A 71 -9.86 -13.83 -3.92
C GLU A 71 -8.36 -14.04 -4.16
N LYS A 72 -7.82 -13.64 -5.32
CA LYS A 72 -6.36 -13.69 -5.55
C LYS A 72 -5.59 -12.73 -4.64
N VAL A 73 -6.11 -11.53 -4.40
CA VAL A 73 -5.52 -10.59 -3.42
C VAL A 73 -5.52 -11.22 -2.03
N ARG A 74 -6.64 -11.83 -1.62
CA ARG A 74 -6.78 -12.54 -0.34
C ARG A 74 -5.81 -13.72 -0.24
N GLN A 75 -5.65 -14.51 -1.30
CA GLN A 75 -4.69 -15.61 -1.33
C GLN A 75 -3.26 -15.11 -1.07
N LYS A 76 -2.86 -13.99 -1.65
CA LYS A 76 -1.53 -13.42 -1.40
C LYS A 76 -1.39 -12.83 0.00
N TYR A 77 -2.24 -11.87 0.35
CA TYR A 77 -2.09 -11.09 1.58
C TYR A 77 -2.52 -11.83 2.85
N LEU A 78 -3.47 -12.76 2.75
CA LEU A 78 -3.98 -13.50 3.91
C LEU A 78 -3.47 -14.93 4.01
N HIS A 79 -3.21 -15.63 2.91
CA HIS A 79 -2.68 -17.01 2.97
C HIS A 79 -1.16 -17.04 2.84
N GLU A 80 -0.60 -16.53 1.74
CA GLU A 80 0.85 -16.59 1.49
C GLU A 80 1.64 -15.82 2.56
N PHE A 81 1.21 -14.60 2.90
CA PHE A 81 1.92 -13.76 3.87
C PHE A 81 1.79 -14.23 5.31
N SER A 82 0.69 -14.90 5.67
CA SER A 82 0.51 -15.44 7.03
C SER A 82 1.40 -16.65 7.32
N GLY A 83 1.96 -17.29 6.29
CA GLY A 83 2.96 -18.35 6.43
C GLY A 83 4.41 -17.84 6.54
N ARG A 84 4.59 -16.52 6.70
CA ARG A 84 5.88 -15.84 6.80
C ARG A 84 5.92 -15.00 8.07
N ASP A 85 7.10 -14.47 8.39
CA ASP A 85 7.27 -13.53 9.49
C ASP A 85 6.77 -12.13 9.08
N LEU A 86 5.45 -11.95 9.18
CA LEU A 86 4.74 -10.79 8.66
C LEU A 86 4.89 -9.57 9.56
N HIS A 87 5.55 -8.54 9.02
CA HIS A 87 5.73 -7.26 9.68
C HIS A 87 4.86 -6.17 9.02
N PHE A 88 4.23 -5.33 9.85
CA PHE A 88 3.52 -4.14 9.38
C PHE A 88 4.33 -2.89 9.68
N PHE A 89 4.55 -2.06 8.65
CA PHE A 89 5.03 -0.70 8.85
C PHE A 89 3.84 0.22 9.06
N LEU A 90 3.82 0.89 10.21
CA LEU A 90 2.73 1.76 10.61
C LEU A 90 3.10 3.22 10.42
N GLY A 91 2.14 4.00 9.93
CA GLY A 91 2.22 5.44 9.83
C GLY A 91 0.96 6.10 10.38
N THR A 92 0.93 7.43 10.38
CA THR A 92 -0.26 8.20 10.73
C THR A 92 -0.62 9.17 9.61
N LEU A 93 -1.90 9.42 9.41
CA LEU A 93 -2.34 10.49 8.54
C LEU A 93 -2.35 11.82 9.29
N LYS A 94 -1.77 12.88 8.69
CA LYS A 94 -1.73 14.23 9.27
C LYS A 94 -3.11 14.70 9.77
N GLN A 95 -4.17 14.36 9.03
CA GLN A 95 -5.55 14.74 9.35
C GLN A 95 -6.10 14.11 10.65
N PHE A 96 -5.50 13.02 11.15
CA PHE A 96 -5.94 12.31 12.37
C PHE A 96 -4.87 12.30 13.46
N HIS A 97 -3.68 12.81 13.13
CA HIS A 97 -2.54 12.85 14.03
C HIS A 97 -2.84 13.78 15.23
N GLY A 98 -2.71 13.25 16.44
CA GLY A 98 -2.82 14.01 17.69
C GLY A 98 -4.20 14.03 18.35
N PHE A 99 -5.28 13.57 17.70
CA PHE A 99 -6.61 13.53 18.33
C PHE A 99 -7.39 12.23 18.12
N SER A 100 -7.05 11.40 17.12
CA SER A 100 -7.72 10.11 16.94
C SER A 100 -7.30 9.13 18.05
N PRO A 101 -8.23 8.40 18.67
CA PRO A 101 -7.91 7.30 19.59
C PRO A 101 -7.03 6.22 18.95
N ASN A 102 -7.11 6.07 17.62
CA ASN A 102 -6.24 5.21 16.83
C ASN A 102 -5.90 5.92 15.49
N PRO A 103 -4.77 6.62 15.39
CA PRO A 103 -4.37 7.33 14.17
C PRO A 103 -3.59 6.45 13.19
N TRP A 104 -3.38 5.18 13.52
CA TRP A 104 -2.46 4.31 12.80
C TRP A 104 -3.09 3.74 11.52
N VAL A 105 -2.25 3.65 10.49
CA VAL A 105 -2.56 3.02 9.21
C VAL A 105 -1.35 2.19 8.79
N ILE A 106 -1.59 1.11 8.05
CA ILE A 106 -0.53 0.29 7.50
C ILE A 106 -0.03 0.96 6.22
N ILE A 107 1.23 1.38 6.22
CA ILE A 107 1.90 2.03 5.08
C ILE A 107 2.83 1.08 4.33
N GLY A 108 3.03 -0.14 4.85
CA GLY A 108 3.78 -1.20 4.19
C GLY A 108 3.49 -2.55 4.83
N VAL A 109 3.41 -3.59 4.00
CA VAL A 109 3.21 -4.98 4.42
C VAL A 109 4.43 -5.79 4.03
N PHE A 110 5.17 -6.31 5.00
CA PHE A 110 6.48 -6.90 4.76
C PHE A 110 6.56 -8.35 5.26
N PRO A 111 6.35 -9.32 4.35
CA PRO A 111 6.36 -10.74 4.69
C PRO A 111 7.78 -11.31 4.59
N ILE A 112 8.52 -11.35 5.70
CA ILE A 112 9.91 -11.82 5.73
C ILE A 112 9.92 -13.36 5.67
N PRO A 113 10.70 -13.98 4.77
CA PRO A 113 10.90 -15.42 4.80
C PRO A 113 11.49 -15.86 6.14
N HIS A 114 11.02 -16.97 6.71
CA HIS A 114 11.69 -17.56 7.86
C HIS A 114 13.07 -18.07 7.42
N GLU A 115 14.13 -17.60 8.07
CA GLU A 115 15.44 -18.20 7.93
C GLU A 115 15.48 -19.45 8.81
N ASP A 116 15.34 -20.61 8.19
CA ASP A 116 15.71 -21.87 8.83
C ASP A 116 17.24 -21.88 8.94
N GLN A 117 17.78 -21.36 10.05
CA GLN A 117 19.20 -21.46 10.34
C GLN A 117 19.57 -22.94 10.31
N MET A 118 20.28 -23.37 9.26
CA MET A 118 20.84 -24.73 9.24
C MET A 118 21.75 -24.86 10.45
N ASP A 119 21.48 -25.85 11.30
CA ASP A 119 22.33 -26.21 12.41
C ASP A 119 23.79 -26.22 11.93
N LEU A 120 24.64 -25.48 12.64
CA LEU A 120 26.07 -25.43 12.37
C LEU A 120 26.61 -26.86 12.51
N LEU A 121 26.89 -27.51 11.37
CA LEU A 121 27.65 -28.76 11.29
C LEU A 121 29.09 -28.54 11.74
#